data_AF-A0A958UWA2-F1
#
_entry.id   AF-A0A958UWA2-F1
#
_cell.length_a   1.000
_cell.length_b   1.000
_cell.length_c   1.000
_cell.angle_alpha   90.00
_cell.angle_beta   90.00
_cell.angle_gamma   90.00
#
_symmetry.space_group_name_H-M   'P 1'
#
loop_
_entity.id
_entity.type
_entity.pdbx_description
1 polymer ?
#
loop_
_entity_poly.entity_id
_entity_poly.type
_entity_poly.pdbx_seq_one_letter_code
_entity_poly.pdbx_strand_id
1 'polypeptide(L)' 'VLMIKDGKAYVDSQSSEAMAEQKGTPTQPGVESPYRNRSVEENLDLFER' A
#
# COMPACT_ATOMS: atom_id res chain seq x y z
N VAL A 1 1.39 -7.17 -12.54
CA VAL A 1 2.18 -5.95 -12.85
C VAL A 1 1.40 -4.81 -13.52
N LEU A 2 0.36 -5.07 -14.34
CA LEU A 2 -0.42 -4.02 -15.01
C LEU A 2 -0.95 -2.94 -14.03
N MET A 3 -1.52 -3.36 -12.91
CA MET A 3 -2.08 -2.45 -11.90
C MET A 3 -1.03 -1.53 -11.24
N ILE A 4 0.19 -2.01 -11.04
CA ILE A 4 1.28 -1.21 -10.47
C ILE A 4 1.74 -0.17 -11.49
N LYS A 5 1.87 -0.57 -12.76
CA LYS A 5 2.23 0.33 -13.87
C LYS A 5 1.17 1.41 -14.10
N ASP A 6 -0.11 1.08 -13.88
CA ASP A 6 -1.24 2.02 -13.94
C ASP A 6 -1.39 2.91 -12.70
N GLY A 7 -0.53 2.77 -11.68
CA GLY A 7 -0.62 3.51 -10.42
C GLY A 7 -1.82 3.13 -9.54
N LYS A 8 -2.45 1.97 -9.80
CA LYS A 8 -3.63 1.46 -9.08
C LYS A 8 -3.30 0.46 -7.98
N ALA A 9 -2.03 0.07 -7.86
CA ALA A 9 -1.55 -0.85 -6.84
C ALA A 9 -0.16 -0.44 -6.36
N TYR A 10 0.12 -0.70 -5.08
CA TYR A 10 1.41 -0.48 -4.44
C TYR A 10 1.74 -1.68 -3.55
N VAL A 11 3.02 -1.84 -3.22
CA VAL A 11 3.50 -2.82 -2.25
C VAL A 11 3.53 -2.16 -0.87
N ASP A 12 2.83 -2.75 0.09
CA ASP A 12 2.84 -2.30 1.49
C ASP A 12 3.86 -3.13 2.29
N SER A 13 4.77 -2.45 2.99
CA SER A 13 5.81 -3.09 3.79
C SER A 13 5.54 -3.01 5.30
N GLN A 14 4.34 -2.60 5.70
CA GLN A 14 3.94 -2.54 7.11
C GLN A 14 3.64 -3.93 7.69
N SER A 15 3.65 -4.02 9.03
CA SER A 15 3.15 -5.20 9.71
C SER A 15 1.63 -5.31 9.58
N SER A 16 1.10 -6.53 9.73
CA SER A 16 -0.34 -6.79 9.73
C SER A 16 -1.09 -5.99 10.79
N GLU A 17 -0.45 -5.77 11.95
CA GLU A 17 -0.98 -4.98 13.07
C GLU A 17 -1.16 -3.51 12.66
N ALA A 18 -0.12 -2.89 12.11
CA ALA A 18 -0.19 -1.50 11.65
C ALA A 18 -1.23 -1.31 10.53
N MET A 19 -1.33 -2.27 9.59
CA MET A 19 -2.36 -2.25 8.55
C MET A 19 -3.77 -2.42 9.13
N ALA A 20 -3.94 -3.13 10.24
CA ALA A 20 -5.24 -3.30 10.90
C ALA A 20 -5.68 -2.01 11.61
N GLU A 21 -4.76 -1.35 12.31
CA GLU A 21 -5.00 -0.05 12.95
C GLU A 21 -5.36 1.04 11.94
N GLN A 22 -4.65 1.06 10.81
CA GLN A 22 -4.87 2.06 9.75
C GLN A 22 -6.12 1.82 8.90
N LYS A 23 -6.68 0.60 8.86
CA LYS A 23 -7.91 0.32 8.11
C LYS A 23 -9.12 1.12 8.63
N GLY A 24 -9.05 1.59 9.88
CA GLY A 24 -10.16 2.27 10.53
C GLY A 24 -11.25 1.29 10.99
N THR A 25 -12.45 1.81 11.20
CA THR A 25 -13.62 1.06 11.69
C THR A 25 -14.85 1.43 10.86
N PRO A 26 -16.00 0.75 11.00
CA PRO A 26 -17.22 1.14 10.29
C PRO A 26 -17.65 2.60 10.51
N THR A 27 -17.17 3.24 11.58
CA THR A 27 -17.48 4.63 11.94
C THR A 27 -16.31 5.60 11.79
N GLN A 28 -15.09 5.12 11.51
CA GLN A 28 -13.90 5.95 11.40
C GLN A 28 -13.14 5.65 10.10
N PRO A 29 -12.86 6.65 9.26
CA PRO A 29 -12.10 6.45 8.04
C PRO A 29 -10.69 5.94 8.35
N GLY A 30 -10.20 5.05 7.50
CA GLY A 30 -8.81 4.60 7.54
C GLY A 30 -7.84 5.71 7.14
N VAL A 31 -6.57 5.49 7.45
CA VAL A 31 -5.45 6.35 7.09
C VAL A 31 -4.63 5.66 6.00
N GLU A 32 -4.09 6.44 5.08
CA GLU A 32 -3.22 5.93 4.03
C GLU A 32 -1.93 5.34 4.59
N SER A 33 -1.49 4.23 4.01
CA SER A 33 -0.17 3.66 4.28
C SER A 33 0.92 4.68 3.94
N PRO A 34 2.00 4.80 4.73
CA PRO A 34 3.17 5.61 4.38
C PRO A 34 3.79 5.19 3.04
N TYR A 35 3.53 3.95 2.59
CA TYR A 35 4.05 3.40 1.34
C TYR A 35 3.10 3.55 0.15
N ARG A 36 1.91 4.14 0.35
CA ARG A 36 0.90 4.27 -0.69
C ARG A 36 1.37 5.11 -1.88
N ASN A 37 2.20 6.12 -1.63
CA ASN A 37 2.68 7.07 -2.64
C ASN A 37 4.10 6.73 -3.16
N ARG A 38 4.54 5.48 -3.01
CA ARG A 38 5.79 5.00 -3.63
C ARG A 38 5.74 5.16 -5.15
N SER A 39 6.91 5.30 -5.77
CA SER A 39 6.99 5.36 -7.23
C SER A 39 6.57 4.02 -7.85
N VAL A 40 6.14 4.06 -9.11
CA VAL A 40 5.84 2.84 -9.87
C VAL A 40 7.07 1.93 -9.91
N GLU A 41 8.25 2.50 -10.15
CA GLU A 41 9.52 1.77 -10.23
C GLU A 41 9.85 1.04 -8.92
N GLU A 42 9.71 1.71 -7.78
CA GLU A 42 9.95 1.10 -6.46
C GLU A 42 8.96 -0.04 -6.17
N ASN A 43 7.68 0.16 -6.50
CA ASN A 43 6.67 -0.88 -6.32
C ASN A 43 6.90 -2.10 -7.23
N LEU A 44 7.43 -1.89 -8.44
CA LEU A 44 7.78 -2.97 -9.36
C LEU A 44 8.95 -3.80 -8.81
N ASP A 45 10.03 -3.13 -8.38
CA ASP A 45 11.19 -3.80 -7.79
C ASP A 45 10.79 -4.64 -6.57
N LEU A 46 10.02 -4.06 -5.64
CA LEU A 46 9.56 -4.76 -4.43
C LEU A 46 8.64 -5.95 -4.73
N PHE A 47 7.87 -5.91 -5.83
CA PHE A 47 6.96 -6.99 -6.21
C PHE A 47 7.66 -8.16 -6.91
N GLU A 48 8.81 -7.92 -7.54
CA GLU A 48 9.57 -8.94 -8.28
C GLU A 48 10.56 -9.74 -7.41
N ARG A 49 10.76 -9.33 -6.14
CA ARG A 49 11.60 -10.02 -5.16
C ARG A 49 10.90 -11.20 -4.50
#